data_AF-A0A415P6Z8-F1
#
_entry.id   AF-A0A415P6Z8-F1
#
_cell.length_a   1.000
_cell.length_b   1.000
_cell.length_c   1.000
_cell.angle_alpha   90.00
_cell.angle_beta   90.00
_cell.angle_gamma   90.00
#
_symmetry.space_group_name_H-M   'P 1'
#
loop_
_entity.id
_entity.type
_entity.pdbx_description
1 polymer ?
#
loop_
_entity_poly.entity_id
_entity_poly.type
_entity_poly.pdbx_seq_one_letter_code
_entity_poly.pdbx_strand_id
1 'polypeptide(L)'
;MKGVEAMKVNAVNNVLGAAIKQQADRKAYDRYCKKLLSNKQILAYFFKEYVEEFSDIPLKDIAKYLGNPNQEYVENLNLEDESILGSVIRFDTLFEVRMPKSKRLELFNIEAQMSDYPRIFDIEKSALLL
;
A
#
# COMPACT_ATOMS: atom_id res chain seq x y z
N MET A 1 19.19 -38.60 -25.52
CA MET A 1 17.91 -37.98 -25.12
C MET A 1 17.85 -37.61 -23.62
N LYS A 2 18.35 -38.43 -22.68
CA LYS A 2 18.30 -38.13 -21.22
C LYS A 2 18.98 -36.82 -20.75
N GLY A 3 20.04 -36.36 -21.42
CA GLY A 3 20.76 -35.14 -21.02
C GLY A 3 20.02 -33.82 -21.32
N VAL A 4 19.21 -33.79 -22.37
CA VAL A 4 18.43 -32.59 -22.76
C VAL A 4 17.25 -32.39 -21.82
N GLU A 5 16.63 -33.49 -21.37
CA GLU A 5 15.51 -33.48 -20.44
C GLU A 5 15.95 -33.02 -19.04
N ALA A 6 17.08 -33.52 -18.53
CA ALA A 6 17.67 -33.05 -17.27
C ALA A 6 18.06 -31.56 -17.31
N MET A 7 18.58 -31.07 -18.44
CA MET A 7 18.93 -29.65 -18.62
C MET A 7 17.68 -28.76 -18.63
N LYS A 8 16.57 -29.21 -19.24
CA LYS A 8 15.28 -28.51 -19.18
C LYS A 8 14.71 -28.46 -17.77
N VAL A 9 14.77 -29.56 -17.01
CA VAL A 9 14.29 -29.62 -15.62
C VAL A 9 15.05 -28.64 -14.72
N ASN A 10 16.38 -28.53 -14.86
CA ASN A 10 17.18 -27.57 -14.10
C ASN A 10 16.85 -26.11 -14.45
N ALA A 11 16.60 -25.81 -15.74
CA ALA A 11 16.19 -24.48 -16.16
C ALA A 11 14.82 -24.09 -15.55
N VAL A 12 13.84 -25.01 -15.54
CA VAL A 12 12.53 -24.77 -14.90
C VAL A 12 12.67 -24.55 -13.40
N ASN A 13 13.48 -25.36 -12.70
CA ASN A 13 13.70 -25.21 -11.26
C ASN A 13 14.33 -23.86 -10.90
N ASN A 14 15.24 -23.35 -11.72
CA ASN A 14 15.85 -22.03 -11.52
C ASN A 14 14.84 -20.88 -11.71
N VAL A 15 13.97 -20.97 -12.73
CA VAL A 15 12.90 -19.97 -12.96
C VAL A 15 11.90 -19.96 -11.81
N LEU A 16 11.47 -21.15 -11.34
CA LEU A 16 10.58 -21.27 -10.18
C LEU A 16 11.22 -20.71 -8.90
N GLY A 17 12.50 -21.02 -8.67
CA GLY A 17 13.24 -20.47 -7.53
C GLY A 17 13.33 -18.94 -7.54
N ALA A 18 13.58 -18.34 -8.72
CA ALA A 18 13.57 -16.89 -8.89
C ALA A 18 12.19 -16.27 -8.65
N ALA A 19 11.12 -16.88 -9.16
CA ALA A 19 9.74 -16.42 -8.96
C ALA A 19 9.31 -16.47 -7.49
N ILE A 20 9.65 -17.56 -6.78
CA ILE A 20 9.38 -17.69 -5.33
C ILE A 20 10.11 -16.61 -4.54
N LYS A 21 11.39 -16.37 -4.85
CA LYS A 21 12.19 -15.31 -4.20
C LYS A 21 11.58 -13.94 -4.46
N GLN A 22 11.26 -13.61 -5.71
CA GLN A 22 10.62 -12.34 -6.06
C GLN A 22 9.30 -12.15 -5.32
N GLN A 23 8.47 -13.19 -5.20
CA GLN A 23 7.22 -13.13 -4.45
C GLN A 23 7.48 -12.89 -2.94
N ALA A 24 8.50 -13.53 -2.37
CA ALA A 24 8.88 -13.32 -0.97
C ALA A 24 9.36 -11.89 -0.73
N ASP A 25 10.20 -11.35 -1.62
CA ASP A 25 10.70 -9.98 -1.55
C ASP A 25 9.55 -8.96 -1.68
N ARG A 26 8.60 -9.19 -2.60
CA ARG A 26 7.39 -8.36 -2.74
C ARG A 26 6.53 -8.39 -1.47
N LYS A 27 6.30 -9.56 -0.89
CA LYS A 27 5.55 -9.70 0.38
C LYS A 27 6.27 -9.01 1.55
N ALA A 28 7.60 -9.04 1.58
CA ALA A 28 8.37 -8.33 2.58
C ALA A 28 8.24 -6.81 2.40
N TYR A 29 8.42 -6.32 1.17
CA TYR A 29 8.27 -4.90 0.83
C TYR A 29 6.89 -4.36 1.21
N ASP A 30 5.82 -5.05 0.80
CA ASP A 30 4.43 -4.68 1.13
C ASP A 30 4.23 -4.53 2.64
N ARG A 31 4.71 -5.52 3.42
CA ARG A 31 4.64 -5.49 4.88
C ARG A 31 5.38 -4.32 5.49
N TYR A 32 6.60 -4.03 5.01
CA TYR A 32 7.39 -2.90 5.49
C TYR A 32 6.73 -1.58 5.16
N CYS A 33 6.21 -1.42 3.94
CA CYS A 33 5.51 -0.21 3.51
C CYS A 33 4.26 0.01 4.36
N LYS A 34 3.41 -1.01 4.55
CA LYS A 34 2.22 -0.90 5.40
C LYS A 34 2.56 -0.52 6.83
N LYS A 35 3.64 -1.07 7.40
CA LYS A 35 4.09 -0.70 8.75
C LYS A 35 4.63 0.74 8.82
N LEU A 36 5.36 1.18 7.79
CA LEU A 36 5.88 2.54 7.70
C LEU A 36 4.73 3.55 7.57
N LEU A 37 3.79 3.26 6.68
CA LEU A 37 2.62 4.09 6.38
C LEU A 37 1.55 4.04 7.48
N SER A 38 1.62 3.12 8.43
CA SER A 38 0.78 3.16 9.62
C SER A 38 1.40 3.94 10.79
N ASN A 39 2.68 4.31 10.73
CA ASN A 39 3.34 5.04 11.81
C ASN A 39 2.88 6.51 11.86
N LYS A 40 2.39 6.97 13.02
CA LYS A 40 1.78 8.31 13.13
C LYS A 40 2.76 9.46 13.01
N GLN A 41 4.03 9.26 13.32
CA GLN A 41 5.02 10.33 13.15
C GLN A 41 5.31 10.56 11.67
N ILE A 42 5.43 9.47 10.89
CA ILE A 42 5.59 9.53 9.43
C ILE A 42 4.34 10.14 8.79
N LEU A 43 3.16 9.66 9.19
CA LEU A 43 1.90 10.24 8.72
C LEU A 43 1.79 11.72 9.10
N ALA A 44 2.19 12.13 10.30
CA ALA A 44 2.15 13.53 10.71
C ALA A 44 2.96 14.43 9.77
N TYR A 45 4.12 13.97 9.29
CA TYR A 45 4.88 14.70 8.27
C TYR A 45 4.09 14.80 6.95
N PHE A 46 3.51 13.70 6.47
CA PHE A 46 2.72 13.75 5.24
C PHE A 46 1.52 14.68 5.35
N PHE A 47 0.78 14.63 6.46
CA PHE A 47 -0.37 15.49 6.65
C PHE A 47 0.05 16.96 6.71
N LYS A 48 1.17 17.28 7.37
CA LYS A 48 1.68 18.65 7.42
C LYS A 48 2.02 19.21 6.03
N GLU A 49 2.67 18.41 5.20
CA GLU A 49 3.19 18.86 3.91
C GLU A 49 2.15 18.80 2.79
N TYR A 50 1.21 17.85 2.85
CA TYR A 50 0.33 17.53 1.73
C TYR A 50 -1.17 17.72 2.01
N VAL A 51 -1.58 18.00 3.25
CA VAL A 51 -2.99 18.23 3.60
C VAL A 51 -3.14 19.65 4.15
N GLU A 52 -3.80 20.52 3.38
CA GLU A 52 -3.86 21.95 3.65
C GLU A 52 -4.39 22.27 5.06
N GLU A 53 -5.36 21.50 5.54
CA GLU A 53 -5.96 21.67 6.86
C GLU A 53 -4.98 21.47 8.03
N PHE A 54 -3.86 20.78 7.79
CA PHE A 54 -2.82 20.46 8.77
C PHE A 54 -1.55 21.31 8.63
N SER A 55 -1.44 22.12 7.57
CA SER A 55 -0.24 22.92 7.26
C SER A 55 0.20 23.82 8.42
N ASP A 56 -0.75 24.51 9.06
CA ASP A 56 -0.52 25.42 10.19
C ASP A 56 -0.36 24.71 11.54
N ILE A 57 -0.59 23.40 11.60
CA ILE A 57 -0.54 22.65 12.86
C ILE A 57 0.93 22.30 13.18
N PRO A 58 1.37 22.49 14.43
CA PRO A 58 2.69 22.02 14.85
C PRO A 58 2.78 20.51 14.64
N LEU A 59 3.87 20.05 14.00
CA LEU A 59 4.05 18.63 13.65
C LEU A 59 3.80 17.68 14.83
N LYS A 60 4.30 18.05 16.03
CA LYS A 60 4.13 17.28 17.29
C LYS A 60 2.67 17.06 17.70
N ASP A 61 1.75 17.91 17.21
CA ASP A 61 0.34 17.88 17.56
C ASP A 61 -0.50 17.15 16.51
N ILE A 62 -0.01 16.97 15.28
CA ILE A 62 -0.74 16.31 14.18
C ILE A 62 -1.07 14.86 14.51
N ALA A 63 -0.15 14.12 15.15
CA ALA A 63 -0.37 12.72 15.51
C ALA A 63 -1.62 12.48 16.39
N LYS A 64 -2.08 13.51 17.13
CA LYS A 64 -3.27 13.46 17.98
C LYS A 64 -4.57 13.34 17.19
N TYR A 65 -4.54 13.69 15.91
CA TYR A 65 -5.70 13.65 15.02
C TYR A 65 -5.81 12.32 14.25
N LEU A 66 -4.76 11.48 14.29
CA LEU A 66 -4.65 10.25 13.52
C LEU A 66 -5.08 9.05 14.37
N GLY A 67 -6.36 8.71 14.37
CA GLY A 67 -6.92 7.61 15.18
C GLY A 67 -6.73 7.79 16.69
N ASN A 68 -6.35 6.70 17.39
CA ASN A 68 -6.21 6.68 18.85
C ASN A 68 -4.90 7.35 19.35
N PRO A 69 -4.93 8.45 20.12
CA PRO A 69 -3.73 9.18 20.51
C PRO A 69 -2.74 8.38 21.39
N ASN A 70 -3.16 7.27 21.98
CA ASN A 70 -2.33 6.42 22.84
C ASN A 70 -1.58 5.31 22.07
N GLN A 71 -1.71 5.27 20.74
CA GLN A 71 -1.06 4.28 19.89
C GLN A 71 -0.06 4.94 18.95
N GLU A 72 1.08 4.29 18.74
CA GLU A 72 2.13 4.73 17.81
C GLU A 72 1.71 4.56 16.34
N TYR A 73 0.87 3.57 16.05
CA TYR A 73 0.40 3.23 14.71
C TYR A 73 -1.10 3.49 14.59
N VAL A 74 -1.56 3.86 13.39
CA VAL A 74 -3.00 3.87 13.07
C VAL A 74 -3.49 2.44 12.90
N GLU A 75 -4.72 2.21 13.34
CA GLU A 75 -5.41 0.95 13.11
C GLU A 75 -6.16 1.03 11.79
N ASN A 76 -6.03 -0.01 10.97
CA ASN A 76 -6.77 -0.10 9.71
C ASN A 76 -8.25 -0.41 9.98
N LEU A 77 -9.11 0.24 9.21
CA LEU A 77 -10.50 -0.15 9.03
C LEU A 77 -10.61 -1.34 8.07
N ASN A 78 -11.84 -1.72 7.73
CA ASN A 78 -12.08 -2.72 6.70
C ASN A 78 -11.45 -2.28 5.37
N LEU A 79 -10.56 -3.13 4.84
CA LEU A 79 -9.79 -2.85 3.63
C LEU A 79 -10.50 -3.31 2.35
N GLU A 80 -11.66 -3.94 2.47
CA GLU A 80 -12.50 -4.33 1.34
C GLU A 80 -13.89 -3.70 1.46
N ASP A 81 -14.33 -3.00 0.42
CA ASP A 81 -15.67 -2.43 0.31
C ASP A 81 -16.42 -3.08 -0.87
N GLU A 82 -17.50 -3.78 -0.54
CA GLU A 82 -18.37 -4.50 -1.46
C GLU A 82 -19.74 -3.81 -1.65
N SER A 83 -19.87 -2.56 -1.20
CA SER A 83 -21.13 -1.80 -1.32
C SER A 83 -21.54 -1.55 -2.78
N ILE A 84 -20.60 -1.64 -3.72
CA ILE A 84 -20.84 -1.55 -5.15
C ILE A 84 -21.14 -2.94 -5.70
N LEU A 85 -22.38 -3.14 -6.16
CA LEU A 85 -22.81 -4.42 -6.73
C LEU A 85 -21.89 -4.86 -7.89
N GLY A 86 -21.30 -6.06 -7.75
CA GLY A 86 -20.43 -6.66 -8.76
C GLY A 86 -18.99 -6.10 -8.76
N SER A 87 -18.59 -5.34 -7.75
CA SER A 87 -17.23 -4.82 -7.60
C SER A 87 -16.76 -4.87 -6.14
N VAL A 88 -15.45 -5.02 -5.94
CA VAL A 88 -14.81 -4.94 -4.63
C VAL A 88 -13.71 -3.89 -4.71
N ILE A 89 -13.86 -2.81 -3.95
CA ILE A 89 -12.78 -1.82 -3.77
C ILE A 89 -11.85 -2.36 -2.68
N ARG A 90 -10.54 -2.34 -2.94
CA ARG A 90 -9.52 -2.74 -1.97
C ARG A 90 -8.60 -1.57 -1.64
N PHE A 91 -8.28 -1.43 -0.37
CA PHE A 91 -7.38 -0.41 0.16
C PHE A 91 -6.10 -1.05 0.73
N ASP A 92 -4.95 -0.40 0.64
CA ASP A 92 -3.73 -0.87 1.30
C ASP A 92 -3.73 -0.51 2.79
N THR A 93 -4.18 0.70 3.12
CA THR A 93 -4.26 1.23 4.48
C THR A 93 -5.40 2.25 4.51
N LEU A 94 -6.41 2.01 5.34
CA LEU A 94 -7.57 2.90 5.47
C LEU A 94 -7.80 3.24 6.94
N PHE A 95 -7.82 4.52 7.30
CA PHE A 95 -7.99 4.94 8.69
C PHE A 95 -8.74 6.27 8.82
N GLU A 96 -9.29 6.50 10.01
CA GLU A 96 -9.99 7.75 10.33
C GLU A 96 -9.03 8.84 10.80
N VAL A 97 -9.28 10.05 10.33
CA VAL A 97 -8.60 11.27 10.73
C VAL A 97 -9.61 12.28 11.23
N ARG A 98 -9.33 12.87 12.40
CA ARG A 98 -10.11 13.99 12.93
C ARG A 98 -9.65 15.29 12.28
N MET A 99 -10.55 15.94 11.56
CA MET A 99 -10.22 17.20 10.90
C MET A 99 -10.13 18.35 11.91
N PRO A 100 -9.02 19.11 11.89
CA PRO A 100 -8.71 20.09 12.93
C PRO A 100 -9.67 21.28 12.96
N LYS A 101 -10.16 21.71 11.79
CA LYS A 101 -11.04 22.88 11.65
C LYS A 101 -12.53 22.53 11.79
N SER A 102 -12.95 21.33 11.42
CA SER A 102 -14.37 20.98 11.26
C SER A 102 -14.91 19.99 12.29
N LYS A 103 -14.06 19.42 13.17
CA LYS A 103 -14.39 18.31 14.11
C LYS A 103 -14.96 17.06 13.42
N ARG A 104 -15.02 17.01 12.09
CA ARG A 104 -15.46 15.86 11.31
C ARG A 104 -14.40 14.77 11.35
N LEU A 105 -14.84 13.54 11.12
CA LEU A 105 -13.96 12.41 10.84
C LEU A 105 -13.97 12.19 9.33
N GLU A 106 -12.78 12.00 8.76
CA GLU A 106 -12.59 11.69 7.34
C GLU A 106 -11.76 10.43 7.19
N LEU A 107 -12.04 9.67 6.12
CA LEU A 107 -11.33 8.44 5.80
C LEU A 107 -10.16 8.75 4.87
N PHE A 108 -8.97 8.33 5.28
CA PHE A 108 -7.76 8.45 4.47
C PHE A 108 -7.28 7.07 4.06
N ASN A 109 -7.13 6.88 2.74
CA ASN A 109 -6.40 5.76 2.16
C ASN A 109 -4.99 6.21 1.75
N ILE A 110 -3.97 5.42 2.09
CA ILE A 110 -2.58 5.68 1.66
C ILE A 110 -1.98 4.38 1.11
N GLU A 111 -1.44 4.48 -0.10
CA GLU A 111 -0.90 3.34 -0.84
C GLU A 111 0.56 3.59 -1.23
N ALA A 112 1.41 2.59 -1.02
CA ALA A 112 2.78 2.63 -1.51
C ALA A 112 2.81 2.27 -2.99
N GLN A 113 2.97 3.28 -3.85
CA GLN A 113 3.11 3.04 -5.28
C GLN A 113 4.47 2.39 -5.59
N MET A 114 4.48 1.11 -5.93
CA MET A 114 5.61 0.46 -6.59
C MET A 114 5.37 0.50 -8.11
N SER A 115 6.39 0.85 -8.90
CA SER A 115 6.33 0.95 -10.38
C SER A 115 5.94 -0.34 -11.11
N ASP A 116 5.75 -1.46 -10.39
CA ASP A 116 5.73 -2.81 -10.94
C ASP A 116 4.34 -3.47 -10.90
N TYR A 117 3.31 -2.76 -10.43
CA TYR A 117 1.93 -3.14 -10.73
C TYR A 117 1.58 -2.56 -12.10
N PRO A 118 1.33 -3.37 -13.14
CA PRO A 118 0.68 -2.84 -14.32
C PRO A 118 -0.69 -2.33 -13.88
N ARG A 119 -0.85 -1.01 -13.84
CA ARG A 119 -2.16 -0.41 -13.65
C ARG A 119 -3.02 -0.81 -14.85
N ILE A 120 -4.35 -0.71 -14.74
CA ILE A 120 -5.24 -0.98 -15.88
C ILE A 120 -4.79 -0.19 -17.13
N PHE A 121 -4.26 1.01 -16.94
CA PHE A 121 -3.63 1.83 -18.00
C PHE A 121 -2.35 1.25 -18.62
N ASP A 122 -1.59 0.43 -17.90
CA ASP A 122 -0.38 -0.23 -18.40
C ASP A 122 -0.72 -1.53 -19.16
N ILE A 123 -1.88 -2.13 -18.89
CA ILE A 123 -2.41 -3.27 -19.65
C ILE A 123 -2.84 -2.82 -21.06
N GLU A 124 -3.42 -1.63 -21.21
CA GLU A 124 -3.77 -1.09 -22.53
C GLU A 124 -2.54 -0.80 -23.41
N LYS A 125 -1.41 -0.40 -22.82
CA LYS A 125 -0.16 -0.22 -23.58
C LYS A 125 0.50 -1.54 -23.98
N SER A 126 0.34 -2.60 -23.17
CA SER A 126 0.91 -3.91 -23.47
C SER A 126 0.04 -4.74 -24.42
N ALA A 127 -1.27 -4.46 -24.51
CA ALA A 127 -2.16 -5.03 -25.53
C ALA A 127 -2.00 -4.42 -26.93
N LEU A 128 -1.20 -3.35 -27.08
CA LEU A 128 -0.93 -2.66 -28.35
C LEU A 128 0.47 -2.95 -28.94
N LEU A 129 1.21 -3.89 -28.36
CA LEU A 129 2.42 -4.46 -28.98
C LEU A 129 2.09 -5.86 -29.51
N LEU A 130 1.61 -5.87 -30.76
CA LEU A 130 1.60 -6.93 -31.79
C LEU A 130 1.88 -8.37 -31.34
#